data_AF-A0A8S8Y6K7-F1
#
_entry.id   AF-A0A8S8Y6K7-F1
#
_cell.length_a   1.000
_cell.length_b   1.000
_cell.length_c   1.000
_cell.angle_alpha   90.00
_cell.angle_beta   90.00
_cell.angle_gamma   90.00
#
_symmetry.space_group_name_H-M   'P 1'
#
loop_
_entity.id
_entity.type
_entity.pdbx_description
1 polymer ?
#
loop_
_entity_poly.entity_id
_entity_poly.type
_entity_poly.pdbx_seq_one_letter_code
_entity_poly.pdbx_strand_id
1 'polypeptide(L)'
;MPLEIGNTFVFGDNDGLTTVQCEPTCTVIDTHATKVNGEMRARSSSRFFAPVNEPGAGWLAVDLNESGAFVDVRTFSTPHDDYGTSSPAWSATTMFLGNDAGVLMAYQVGAPSAQEVASETSPLWGLVALTVCLVGAAWLAGRGRSTDAWRVFTLCAVAVALLMLPDLSSSWSAWLAEGDDLSAEDAWDPSWPDAWLGTQVVVFELANETVVVGGLVGHSSVWDLTQAAVEEQGLTLEVESTGLGLYVVAIDGVQGSGWEYTVNGVRGTMAVDDAAIESTLVLRWHLA
;
A
#
# COMPACT_ATOMS: atom_id res chain seq x y z
N MET A 1 8.16 -10.70 27.71
CA MET A 1 7.79 -9.49 28.49
C MET A 1 6.27 -9.48 28.65
N PRO A 2 5.71 -9.10 29.81
CA PRO A 2 4.25 -9.03 29.96
C PRO A 2 3.66 -7.92 29.09
N LEU A 3 2.47 -8.15 28.56
CA LEU A 3 1.74 -7.21 27.71
C LEU A 3 0.54 -6.65 28.49
N GLU A 4 0.38 -5.33 28.51
CA GLU A 4 -0.74 -4.64 29.13
C GLU A 4 -1.78 -4.25 28.06
N ILE A 5 -3.04 -4.63 28.26
CA ILE A 5 -4.17 -4.28 27.40
C ILE A 5 -5.33 -3.82 28.27
N GLY A 6 -5.53 -2.50 28.36
CA GLY A 6 -6.51 -1.92 29.26
C GLY A 6 -6.15 -2.26 30.71
N ASN A 7 -7.03 -2.97 31.42
CA ASN A 7 -6.78 -3.43 32.80
C ASN A 7 -6.30 -4.89 32.90
N THR A 8 -6.02 -5.53 31.76
CA THR A 8 -5.60 -6.93 31.70
C THR A 8 -4.12 -7.04 31.37
N PHE A 9 -3.38 -7.80 32.17
CA PHE A 9 -1.99 -8.16 31.93
C PHE A 9 -1.91 -9.57 31.36
N VAL A 10 -1.22 -9.72 30.25
CA VAL A 10 -0.98 -11.00 29.59
C VAL A 10 0.46 -11.41 29.84
N PHE A 11 0.66 -12.63 30.32
CA PHE A 11 1.95 -13.26 30.52
C PHE A 11 2.07 -14.43 29.55
N GLY A 12 3.26 -14.61 28.99
CA GLY A 12 3.61 -15.74 28.14
C GLY A 12 4.86 -16.41 28.66
N ASP A 13 4.83 -17.73 28.77
CA ASP A 13 5.97 -18.57 29.11
C ASP A 13 5.90 -19.91 28.36
N ASN A 14 6.71 -20.87 28.81
CA ASN A 14 6.81 -22.19 28.20
C ASN A 14 5.66 -23.14 28.56
N ASP A 15 4.81 -22.76 29.53
CA ASP A 15 3.60 -23.48 29.91
C ASP A 15 2.37 -22.89 29.21
N GLY A 16 2.36 -21.59 28.91
CA GLY A 16 1.30 -20.99 28.11
C GLY A 16 1.18 -19.48 28.17
N LEU A 17 0.01 -19.02 27.72
CA LEU A 17 -0.48 -17.67 27.95
C LEU A 17 -1.37 -17.64 29.20
N THR A 18 -1.22 -16.61 30.02
CA THR A 18 -2.03 -16.39 31.22
C THR A 18 -2.49 -14.93 31.25
N THR A 19 -3.79 -14.69 31.43
CA THR A 19 -4.33 -13.34 31.65
C THR A 19 -4.58 -13.09 33.14
N VAL A 20 -4.28 -11.88 33.59
CA VAL A 20 -4.39 -11.46 34.99
C VAL A 20 -5.00 -10.07 35.04
N GLN A 21 -5.93 -9.84 35.96
CA GLN A 21 -6.44 -8.50 36.29
C GLN A 21 -6.15 -8.19 37.75
N CYS A 22 -5.76 -6.95 38.05
CA CYS A 22 -5.31 -6.53 39.36
C CYS A 22 -6.15 -5.38 39.90
N GLU A 23 -7.13 -5.68 40.76
CA GLU A 23 -7.96 -4.65 41.40
C GLU A 23 -8.59 -5.15 42.71
N PRO A 24 -8.14 -4.81 43.94
CA PRO A 24 -6.80 -4.39 44.40
C PRO A 24 -5.81 -5.56 44.56
N THR A 25 -6.24 -6.79 44.30
CA THR A 25 -5.42 -8.01 44.28
C THR A 25 -5.42 -8.60 42.87
N CYS A 26 -4.29 -9.16 42.45
CA CYS A 26 -4.17 -9.80 41.15
C CYS A 26 -4.85 -11.18 41.15
N THR A 27 -5.72 -11.42 40.17
CA THR A 27 -6.40 -12.69 39.95
C THR A 27 -6.16 -13.18 38.54
N VAL A 28 -5.88 -14.48 38.40
CA VAL A 28 -5.79 -15.14 37.09
C VAL A 28 -7.19 -15.24 36.52
N ILE A 29 -7.38 -14.73 35.30
CA ILE A 29 -8.64 -14.75 34.58
C ILE A 29 -8.73 -16.01 33.72
N ASP A 30 -7.69 -16.30 32.95
CA ASP A 30 -7.69 -17.42 32.00
C ASP A 30 -6.27 -17.91 31.68
N THR A 31 -6.16 -19.15 31.20
CA THR A 31 -4.89 -19.75 30.74
C THR A 31 -5.08 -20.51 29.42
N HIS A 32 -4.07 -20.46 28.55
CA HIS A 32 -4.04 -21.18 27.29
C HIS A 32 -2.69 -21.87 27.10
N ALA A 33 -2.69 -23.20 26.96
CA ALA A 33 -1.48 -23.99 26.86
C ALA A 33 -0.78 -23.78 25.51
N THR A 34 0.44 -23.24 25.54
CA THR A 34 1.29 -22.97 24.37
C THR A 34 2.72 -22.68 24.83
N LYS A 35 3.66 -22.39 23.92
CA LYS A 35 5.04 -22.04 24.25
C LYS A 35 5.38 -20.64 23.75
N VAL A 36 4.98 -19.63 24.49
CA VAL A 36 5.22 -18.22 24.12
C VAL A 36 6.43 -17.71 24.88
N ASN A 37 7.59 -17.68 24.22
CA ASN A 37 8.86 -17.27 24.85
C ASN A 37 9.42 -15.94 24.28
N GLY A 38 8.60 -15.16 23.58
CA GLY A 38 9.03 -13.93 22.92
C GLY A 38 8.34 -12.66 23.41
N GLU A 39 8.59 -11.56 22.70
CA GLU A 39 7.83 -10.33 22.87
C GLU A 39 6.41 -10.52 22.33
N MET A 40 5.40 -10.09 23.08
CA MET A 40 4.01 -10.03 22.61
C MET A 40 3.64 -8.59 22.32
N ARG A 41 2.70 -8.38 21.39
CA ARG A 41 2.28 -7.02 21.03
C ARG A 41 0.79 -6.93 20.75
N ALA A 42 0.17 -5.91 21.33
CA ALA A 42 -1.23 -5.59 21.08
C ALA A 42 -1.40 -4.95 19.69
N ARG A 43 -2.45 -5.36 18.99
CA ARG A 43 -2.92 -4.73 17.73
C ARG A 43 -4.10 -3.79 18.00
N SER A 44 -4.94 -4.10 18.98
CA SER A 44 -6.07 -3.28 19.41
C SER A 44 -6.31 -3.47 20.91
N SER A 45 -7.35 -2.84 21.46
CA SER A 45 -7.77 -3.01 22.85
C SER A 45 -8.29 -4.41 23.20
N SER A 46 -8.49 -5.28 22.21
CA SER A 46 -9.01 -6.64 22.41
C SER A 46 -8.25 -7.71 21.65
N ARG A 47 -7.21 -7.36 20.86
CA ARG A 47 -6.45 -8.30 20.06
C ARG A 47 -4.95 -8.11 20.24
N PHE A 48 -4.23 -9.20 20.42
CA PHE A 48 -2.77 -9.21 20.45
C PHE A 48 -2.17 -10.39 19.70
N PHE A 49 -0.87 -10.32 19.48
CA PHE A 49 -0.10 -11.37 18.85
C PHE A 49 1.03 -11.83 19.76
N ALA A 50 1.32 -13.13 19.71
CA ALA A 50 2.34 -13.78 20.51
C ALA A 50 3.13 -14.78 19.64
N PRO A 51 4.46 -14.70 19.60
CA PRO A 51 5.28 -15.67 18.87
C PRO A 51 5.32 -17.01 19.62
N VAL A 52 5.25 -18.11 18.88
CA VAL A 52 5.37 -19.46 19.43
C VAL A 52 6.78 -19.96 19.20
N ASN A 53 7.44 -20.35 20.29
CA ASN A 53 8.81 -20.83 20.28
C ASN A 53 8.84 -22.36 20.08
N GLU A 54 8.33 -22.81 18.95
CA GLU A 54 8.30 -24.22 18.55
C GLU A 54 8.52 -24.34 17.03
N PRO A 55 9.21 -25.39 16.54
CA PRO A 55 9.45 -25.54 15.10
C PRO A 55 8.15 -25.55 14.31
N GLY A 56 8.04 -24.69 13.30
CA GLY A 56 6.88 -24.63 12.42
C GLY A 56 5.61 -24.06 13.04
N ALA A 57 5.68 -23.42 14.21
CA ALA A 57 4.48 -22.94 14.91
C ALA A 57 4.11 -21.48 14.62
N GLY A 58 5.07 -20.63 14.23
CA GLY A 58 4.82 -19.25 13.82
C GLY A 58 4.30 -18.35 14.95
N TRP A 59 3.15 -17.70 14.73
CA TRP A 59 2.56 -16.74 15.68
C TRP A 59 1.12 -17.10 16.05
N LEU A 60 0.68 -16.67 17.23
CA LEU A 60 -0.72 -16.67 17.63
C LEU A 60 -1.32 -15.30 17.41
N ALA A 61 -2.55 -15.27 16.90
CA ALA A 61 -3.46 -14.13 16.95
C ALA A 61 -4.53 -14.43 18.02
N VAL A 62 -4.60 -13.60 19.04
CA VAL A 62 -5.43 -13.85 20.23
C VAL A 62 -6.42 -12.70 20.43
N ASP A 63 -7.70 -13.05 20.56
CA ASP A 63 -8.78 -12.14 20.92
C ASP A 63 -9.20 -12.32 22.39
N LEU A 64 -9.36 -11.20 23.09
CA LEU A 64 -9.84 -11.11 24.46
C LEU A 64 -11.26 -10.54 24.50
N ASN A 65 -12.08 -11.02 25.44
CA ASN A 65 -13.35 -10.36 25.76
C ASN A 65 -13.16 -9.20 26.74
N GLU A 66 -14.25 -8.50 27.06
CA GLU A 66 -14.26 -7.39 28.03
C GLU A 66 -13.79 -7.80 29.43
N SER A 67 -13.96 -9.07 29.82
CA SER A 67 -13.46 -9.61 31.09
C SER A 67 -11.99 -10.02 31.07
N GLY A 68 -11.29 -9.89 29.94
CA GLY A 68 -9.88 -10.27 29.79
C GLY A 68 -9.63 -11.78 29.64
N ALA A 69 -10.66 -12.58 29.36
CA ALA A 69 -10.52 -14.01 29.07
C ALA A 69 -10.30 -14.23 27.56
N PHE A 70 -9.69 -15.36 27.20
CA PHE A 70 -9.44 -15.71 25.81
C PHE A 70 -10.75 -16.09 25.12
N VAL A 71 -11.05 -15.45 23.99
CA VAL A 71 -12.25 -15.74 23.17
C VAL A 71 -11.86 -16.62 21.99
N ASP A 72 -10.75 -16.27 21.37
CA ASP A 72 -10.28 -16.92 20.16
C ASP A 72 -8.75 -16.89 20.13
N VAL A 73 -8.15 -18.05 19.87
CA VAL A 73 -6.71 -18.22 19.77
C VAL A 73 -6.46 -18.96 18.47
N ARG A 74 -5.95 -18.24 17.47
CA ARG A 74 -5.70 -18.77 16.13
C ARG A 74 -4.22 -18.75 15.85
N THR A 75 -3.72 -19.81 15.23
CA THR A 75 -2.38 -19.80 14.65
C THR A 75 -2.39 -18.98 13.37
N PHE A 76 -1.49 -18.02 13.29
CA PHE A 76 -1.12 -17.30 12.09
C PHE A 76 0.11 -17.97 11.48
N SER A 77 -0.12 -18.79 10.45
CA SER A 77 0.91 -19.57 9.78
C SER A 77 1.45 -18.85 8.54
N THR A 78 2.74 -19.04 8.29
CA THR A 78 3.51 -18.48 7.19
C THR A 78 4.30 -19.57 6.46
N PRO A 79 4.74 -19.34 5.20
CA PRO A 79 5.64 -20.27 4.50
C PRO A 79 7.00 -20.47 5.18
N HIS A 80 7.36 -19.60 6.14
CA HIS A 80 8.62 -19.67 6.87
C HIS A 80 8.38 -19.77 8.38
N ASP A 81 7.37 -20.54 8.79
CA ASP A 81 7.16 -20.83 10.20
C ASP A 81 8.36 -21.60 10.77
N ASP A 82 8.97 -21.02 11.79
CA ASP A 82 10.05 -21.59 12.56
C ASP A 82 9.93 -21.04 14.00
N TYR A 83 10.93 -21.27 14.84
CA TYR A 83 11.03 -20.63 16.15
C TYR A 83 10.85 -19.11 16.03
N GLY A 84 9.82 -18.59 16.71
CA GLY A 84 9.55 -17.17 16.81
C GLY A 84 9.87 -16.63 18.21
N THR A 85 10.61 -15.53 18.26
CA THR A 85 10.82 -14.76 19.49
C THR A 85 10.36 -13.30 19.39
N SER A 86 10.04 -12.84 18.18
CA SER A 86 9.66 -11.44 17.93
C SER A 86 8.15 -11.27 17.76
N SER A 87 7.63 -10.17 18.30
CA SER A 87 6.26 -9.76 18.02
C SER A 87 6.16 -9.23 16.59
N PRO A 88 4.98 -9.30 15.95
CA PRO A 88 4.80 -8.63 14.68
C PRO A 88 4.98 -7.11 14.83
N ALA A 89 5.51 -6.47 13.79
CA ALA A 89 5.46 -5.03 13.64
C ALA A 89 4.42 -4.66 12.58
N TRP A 90 3.86 -3.46 12.66
CA TRP A 90 2.84 -3.01 11.72
C TRP A 90 3.14 -1.61 11.22
N SER A 91 2.84 -1.39 9.93
CA SER A 91 2.51 -0.10 9.35
C SER A 91 0.99 -0.01 9.16
N ALA A 92 0.51 1.05 8.49
CA ALA A 92 -0.91 1.19 8.16
C ALA A 92 -1.42 0.05 7.26
N THR A 93 -0.58 -0.47 6.37
CA THR A 93 -0.96 -1.43 5.33
C THR A 93 -0.22 -2.76 5.41
N THR A 94 0.88 -2.83 6.18
CA THR A 94 1.79 -3.98 6.17
C THR A 94 2.04 -4.48 7.58
N MET A 95 2.03 -5.80 7.76
CA MET A 95 2.51 -6.51 8.93
C MET A 95 3.85 -7.15 8.61
N PHE A 96 4.82 -6.96 9.50
CA PHE A 96 6.14 -7.54 9.41
C PHE A 96 6.32 -8.61 10.49
N LEU A 97 6.87 -9.75 10.10
CA LEU A 97 7.11 -10.91 10.96
C LEU A 97 8.55 -11.36 10.80
N GLY A 98 9.28 -11.50 11.90
CA GLY A 98 10.66 -11.98 11.91
C GLY A 98 10.80 -13.26 12.73
N ASN A 99 11.36 -14.32 12.14
CA ASN A 99 11.67 -15.55 12.86
C ASN A 99 13.16 -15.62 13.26
N ASP A 100 13.51 -16.60 14.11
CA ASP A 100 14.88 -16.80 14.60
C ASP A 100 15.83 -17.35 13.51
N ALA A 101 15.29 -17.84 12.38
CA ALA A 101 16.05 -18.22 11.20
C ALA A 101 16.55 -17.03 10.37
N GLY A 102 16.23 -15.80 10.78
CA GLY A 102 16.68 -14.57 10.12
C GLY A 102 15.83 -14.19 8.90
N VAL A 103 14.63 -14.76 8.76
CA VAL A 103 13.70 -14.43 7.69
C VAL A 103 12.75 -13.33 8.16
N LEU A 104 12.70 -12.23 7.40
CA LEU A 104 11.73 -11.15 7.56
C LEU A 104 10.65 -11.30 6.48
N MET A 105 9.39 -11.40 6.91
CA MET A 105 8.22 -11.52 6.05
C MET A 105 7.36 -10.27 6.17
N ALA A 106 6.79 -9.82 5.06
CA ALA A 106 5.88 -8.69 4.98
C ALA A 106 4.56 -9.13 4.36
N TYR A 107 3.45 -8.89 5.06
CA TYR A 107 2.10 -9.21 4.62
C TYR A 107 1.27 -7.95 4.55
N GLN A 108 0.52 -7.73 3.48
CA GLN A 108 -0.46 -6.65 3.44
C GLN A 108 -1.66 -7.04 4.33
N VAL A 109 -2.01 -6.20 5.31
CA VAL A 109 -3.07 -6.48 6.28
C VAL A 109 -4.10 -5.34 6.29
N GLY A 110 -4.90 -5.30 5.23
CA GLY A 110 -5.99 -4.33 5.04
C GLY A 110 -6.02 -3.83 3.61
N ALA A 111 -7.23 -3.66 3.04
CA ALA A 111 -7.38 -2.91 1.79
C ALA A 111 -6.78 -1.52 2.00
N PRO A 112 -6.13 -0.92 0.99
CA PRO A 112 -5.71 0.47 1.07
C PRO A 112 -6.99 1.28 1.27
N SER A 113 -7.32 1.64 2.52
CA SER A 113 -8.10 2.85 2.72
C SER A 113 -7.27 3.91 2.03
N ALA A 114 -7.85 4.57 1.03
CA ALA A 114 -7.34 5.78 0.43
C ALA A 114 -7.14 6.84 1.52
N GLN A 115 -6.10 6.65 2.33
CA GLN A 115 -5.46 7.68 3.07
C GLN A 115 -4.23 7.93 2.24
N GLU A 116 -4.36 8.97 1.42
CA GLU A 116 -3.27 9.81 0.98
C GLU A 116 -2.06 9.55 1.85
N VAL A 117 -0.99 9.02 1.25
CA VAL A 117 0.34 9.17 1.82
C VAL A 117 0.59 10.67 1.76
N ALA A 118 0.03 11.39 2.73
CA ALA A 118 0.51 12.69 3.10
C ALA A 118 1.96 12.42 3.47
N SER A 119 2.84 12.73 2.53
CA SER A 119 4.26 12.84 2.77
C SER A 119 4.35 13.78 3.97
N GLU A 120 4.54 13.24 5.18
CA GLU A 120 4.80 14.03 6.35
C GLU A 120 6.22 14.60 6.20
N THR A 121 6.41 15.49 5.22
CA THR A 121 7.26 16.64 5.46
C THR A 121 6.65 17.30 6.66
N SER A 122 7.24 17.04 7.83
CA SER A 122 6.74 17.61 9.07
C SER A 122 6.45 19.09 8.84
N PRO A 123 5.32 19.63 9.33
CA PRO A 123 4.93 21.01 9.05
C PRO A 123 6.03 22.01 9.43
N LEU A 124 6.95 21.59 10.31
CA LEU A 124 8.21 22.25 10.61
C LEU A 124 9.11 22.51 9.38
N TRP A 125 9.35 21.51 8.53
CA TRP A 125 10.20 21.66 7.34
C TRP A 125 9.58 22.62 6.30
N GLY A 126 8.26 22.55 6.11
CA GLY A 126 7.54 23.52 5.29
C GLY A 126 7.65 24.95 5.83
N LEU A 127 7.50 25.13 7.15
CA LEU A 127 7.69 26.41 7.82
C LEU A 127 9.14 26.92 7.73
N VAL A 128 10.13 26.04 7.86
CA VAL A 128 11.56 26.39 7.73
C VAL A 128 11.87 26.85 6.30
N ALA A 129 11.39 26.13 5.28
CA ALA A 129 11.59 26.53 3.88
C ALA A 129 10.93 27.89 3.58
N LEU A 130 9.71 28.10 4.07
CA LEU A 130 8.96 29.34 3.88
C LEU A 130 9.61 30.53 4.59
N THR A 131 10.11 30.32 5.82
CA THR A 131 10.83 31.37 6.56
C THR A 131 12.15 31.75 5.89
N VAL A 132 12.93 30.78 5.40
CA VAL A 132 14.16 31.05 4.63
C VAL A 132 13.87 31.85 3.37
N CYS A 133 12.82 31.47 2.63
CA CYS A 133 12.35 32.19 1.44
C CYS A 133 11.97 33.65 1.74
N LEU A 134 11.17 33.89 2.79
CA LEU A 134 10.73 35.23 3.18
C LEU A 134 11.90 36.10 3.67
N VAL A 135 12.82 35.54 4.45
CA VAL A 135 14.03 36.25 4.91
C VAL A 135 14.92 36.60 3.72
N GLY A 136 15.09 35.69 2.76
CA GLY A 136 15.85 35.94 1.54
C GLY A 136 15.25 37.06 0.69
N ALA A 137 13.93 37.06 0.50
CA ALA A 137 13.23 38.12 -0.22
C ALA A 137 13.34 39.47 0.50
N ALA A 138 13.15 39.49 1.83
CA ALA A 138 13.29 40.70 2.64
C ALA A 138 14.72 41.27 2.62
N TRP A 139 15.74 40.40 2.65
CA TRP A 139 17.14 40.82 2.56
C TRP A 139 17.50 41.42 1.19
N LEU A 140 16.99 40.84 0.10
CA LEU A 140 17.16 41.39 -1.25
C LEU A 140 16.45 42.75 -1.40
N ALA A 141 15.25 42.88 -0.85
CA ALA A 141 14.50 44.14 -0.83
C ALA A 141 15.27 45.23 -0.05
N GLY A 142 15.85 44.87 1.10
CA GLY A 142 16.70 45.76 1.91
C GLY A 142 17.98 46.23 1.21
N ARG A 143 18.42 45.53 0.15
CA ARG A 143 19.55 45.93 -0.71
C ARG A 143 19.14 46.73 -1.94
N GLY A 144 17.88 47.15 -2.05
CA GLY A 144 17.36 47.90 -3.20
C GLY A 144 17.12 47.03 -4.44
N ARG A 145 17.20 45.70 -4.33
CA ARG A 145 16.93 44.75 -5.42
C ARG A 145 15.48 44.26 -5.38
N SER A 146 14.55 45.19 -5.44
CA SER A 146 13.10 44.92 -5.30
C SER A 146 12.56 43.94 -6.35
N THR A 147 13.04 44.02 -7.59
CA THR A 147 12.64 43.09 -8.66
C THR A 147 13.08 41.66 -8.37
N ASP A 148 14.28 41.46 -7.83
CA ASP A 148 14.79 40.12 -7.50
C ASP A 148 14.10 39.56 -6.25
N ALA A 149 13.78 40.42 -5.28
CA ALA A 149 12.97 40.03 -4.12
C ALA A 149 11.57 39.53 -4.54
N TRP A 150 10.93 40.19 -5.51
CA TRP A 150 9.63 39.76 -6.03
C TRP A 150 9.71 38.42 -6.77
N ARG A 151 10.78 38.19 -7.53
CA ARG A 151 11.02 36.91 -8.21
C ARG A 151 11.22 35.76 -7.21
N VAL A 152 12.01 35.97 -6.17
CA VAL A 152 12.22 34.96 -5.11
C VAL A 152 10.93 34.68 -4.36
N PHE A 153 10.17 35.73 -4.00
CA PHE A 153 8.89 35.58 -3.31
C PHE A 153 7.86 34.80 -4.14
N THR A 154 7.68 35.17 -5.40
CA THR A 154 6.72 34.48 -6.30
C THR A 154 7.10 33.04 -6.56
N LEU A 155 8.39 32.75 -6.78
CA LEU A 155 8.88 31.39 -6.96
C LEU A 155 8.67 30.53 -5.70
N CYS A 156 8.95 31.06 -4.51
CA CYS A 156 8.70 30.36 -3.26
C CYS A 156 7.19 30.15 -3.00
N ALA A 157 6.34 31.12 -3.35
CA ALA A 157 4.90 30.99 -3.22
C ALA A 157 4.34 29.86 -4.11
N VAL A 158 4.84 29.74 -5.35
CA VAL A 158 4.47 28.64 -6.26
C VAL A 158 4.96 27.30 -5.72
N ALA A 159 6.20 27.21 -5.26
CA ALA A 159 6.73 25.96 -4.69
C ALA A 159 5.94 25.49 -3.47
N VAL A 160 5.58 26.41 -2.56
CA VAL A 160 4.75 26.11 -1.39
C VAL A 160 3.35 25.70 -1.81
N ALA A 161 2.75 26.36 -2.81
CA ALA A 161 1.43 26.01 -3.31
C ALA A 161 1.41 24.58 -3.89
N LEU A 162 2.43 24.20 -4.68
CA LEU A 162 2.56 22.85 -5.22
C LEU A 162 2.77 21.78 -4.13
N LEU A 163 3.51 22.10 -3.06
CA LEU A 163 3.75 21.17 -1.95
C LEU A 163 2.54 21.02 -1.04
N MET A 164 1.76 22.09 -0.84
CA MET A 164 0.58 22.09 0.04
C MET A 164 -0.69 21.59 -0.65
N LEU A 165 -0.69 21.52 -1.99
CA LEU A 165 -1.82 21.10 -2.80
C LEU A 165 -1.36 20.01 -3.79
N PRO A 166 -1.15 18.77 -3.33
CA PRO A 166 -0.81 17.65 -4.21
C PRO A 166 -1.85 17.47 -5.33
N ASP A 167 -3.12 17.81 -5.06
CA ASP A 167 -4.22 17.81 -6.03
C ASP A 167 -4.03 18.81 -7.19
N LEU A 168 -3.31 19.92 -6.98
CA LEU A 168 -2.97 20.83 -8.07
C LEU A 168 -1.93 20.22 -9.00
N SER A 169 -0.98 19.46 -8.46
CA SER A 169 0.00 18.74 -9.29
C SER A 169 -0.67 17.65 -10.11
N SER A 170 -1.58 16.87 -9.53
CA SER A 170 -2.29 15.80 -10.24
C SER A 170 -3.24 16.35 -11.30
N SER A 171 -3.99 17.42 -11.00
CA SER A 171 -4.88 18.07 -11.97
C SER A 171 -4.12 18.73 -13.13
N TRP A 172 -2.93 19.29 -12.89
CA TRP A 172 -2.10 19.84 -13.97
C TRP A 172 -1.53 18.75 -14.88
N SER A 173 -1.10 17.62 -14.30
CA SER A 173 -0.68 16.45 -15.08
C SER A 173 -1.82 15.88 -15.91
N ALA A 174 -3.05 15.85 -15.36
CA ALA A 174 -4.25 15.43 -16.08
C ALA A 174 -4.58 16.39 -17.24
N TRP A 175 -4.50 17.70 -17.02
CA TRP A 175 -4.73 18.71 -18.06
C TRP A 175 -3.73 18.64 -19.22
N LEU A 176 -2.45 18.34 -18.93
CA LEU A 176 -1.45 18.12 -19.99
C LEU A 176 -1.68 16.84 -20.81
N ALA A 177 -2.47 15.90 -20.26
CA ALA A 177 -2.84 14.65 -20.90
C ALA A 177 -4.18 14.72 -21.65
N GLU A 178 -4.88 15.86 -21.63
CA GLU A 178 -6.05 16.11 -22.48
C GLU A 178 -5.63 16.25 -23.95
N GLY A 179 -5.37 15.09 -24.55
CA GLY A 179 -5.31 14.87 -25.99
C GLY A 179 -6.22 13.69 -26.30
N ASP A 180 -7.43 13.99 -26.79
CA ASP A 180 -8.53 13.11 -27.17
C ASP A 180 -9.03 12.14 -26.06
N ASP A 181 -10.11 12.52 -25.36
CA ASP A 181 -10.96 11.58 -24.62
C ASP A 181 -11.60 10.61 -25.63
N LEU A 182 -10.85 9.59 -26.00
CA LEU A 182 -11.34 8.49 -26.81
C LEU A 182 -12.22 7.62 -25.92
N SER A 183 -13.44 7.38 -26.37
CA SER A 183 -14.36 6.49 -25.66
C SER A 183 -13.91 5.04 -25.82
N ALA A 184 -14.41 4.14 -24.96
CA ALA A 184 -14.21 2.71 -25.13
C ALA A 184 -14.70 2.21 -26.51
N GLU A 185 -15.69 2.87 -27.10
CA GLU A 185 -16.20 2.56 -28.44
C GLU A 185 -15.19 2.93 -29.53
N ASP A 186 -14.42 4.00 -29.35
CA ASP A 186 -13.40 4.43 -30.31
C ASP A 186 -12.15 3.53 -30.28
N ALA A 187 -11.84 2.95 -29.11
CA ALA A 187 -10.73 2.03 -28.91
C ALA A 187 -11.07 0.55 -29.19
N TRP A 188 -12.35 0.25 -29.49
CA TRP A 188 -12.86 -1.09 -29.70
C TRP A 188 -12.40 -1.70 -31.05
N ASP A 189 -11.97 -2.97 -31.03
CA ASP A 189 -11.67 -3.71 -32.26
C ASP A 189 -12.90 -4.52 -32.73
N PRO A 190 -13.41 -4.31 -33.96
CA PRO A 190 -14.55 -5.06 -34.50
C PRO A 190 -14.33 -6.57 -34.64
N SER A 191 -13.10 -7.06 -34.54
CA SER A 191 -12.78 -8.48 -34.58
C SER A 191 -13.03 -9.20 -33.24
N TRP A 192 -13.22 -8.46 -32.15
CA TRP A 192 -13.48 -9.02 -30.83
C TRP A 192 -14.93 -9.54 -30.69
N PRO A 193 -15.18 -10.55 -29.83
CA PRO A 193 -16.51 -11.05 -29.58
C PRO A 193 -17.49 -9.98 -29.08
N ASP A 194 -18.70 -9.95 -29.63
CA ASP A 194 -19.79 -9.07 -29.18
C ASP A 194 -20.13 -9.25 -27.69
N ALA A 195 -19.84 -10.42 -27.12
CA ALA A 195 -20.04 -10.71 -25.69
C ALA A 195 -19.17 -9.85 -24.77
N TRP A 196 -18.08 -9.26 -25.29
CA TRP A 196 -17.19 -8.37 -24.54
C TRP A 196 -17.63 -6.91 -24.65
N LEU A 197 -18.64 -6.57 -25.46
CA LEU A 197 -19.17 -5.20 -25.54
C LEU A 197 -19.71 -4.75 -24.19
N GLY A 198 -19.35 -3.54 -23.78
CA GLY A 198 -19.74 -3.01 -22.48
C GLY A 198 -18.94 -3.56 -21.30
N THR A 199 -17.93 -4.40 -21.54
CA THR A 199 -17.05 -4.96 -20.51
C THR A 199 -15.67 -4.30 -20.53
N GLN A 200 -14.80 -4.71 -19.63
CA GLN A 200 -13.40 -4.31 -19.60
C GLN A 200 -12.59 -5.29 -20.46
N VAL A 201 -11.76 -4.75 -21.35
CA VAL A 201 -10.88 -5.51 -22.24
C VAL A 201 -9.44 -5.11 -21.96
N VAL A 202 -8.53 -6.09 -21.89
CA VAL A 202 -7.10 -5.91 -21.71
C VAL A 202 -6.37 -6.48 -22.91
N VAL A 203 -5.44 -5.71 -23.46
CA VAL A 203 -4.60 -6.08 -24.59
C VAL A 203 -3.14 -6.01 -24.15
N PHE A 204 -2.40 -7.10 -24.27
CA PHE A 204 -0.95 -7.14 -24.07
C PHE A 204 -0.25 -7.22 -25.42
N GLU A 205 0.47 -6.18 -25.80
CA GLU A 205 1.32 -6.17 -27.00
C GLU A 205 2.71 -6.71 -26.65
N LEU A 206 2.86 -8.02 -26.75
CA LEU A 206 4.16 -8.69 -26.60
C LEU A 206 4.96 -8.57 -27.91
N ALA A 207 6.27 -8.77 -27.84
CA ALA A 207 7.17 -8.57 -28.98
C ALA A 207 6.82 -9.44 -30.23
N ASN A 208 6.22 -10.61 -30.02
CA ASN A 208 5.91 -11.56 -31.09
C ASN A 208 4.42 -11.87 -31.25
N GLU A 209 3.58 -11.44 -30.31
CA GLU A 209 2.15 -11.73 -30.31
C GLU A 209 1.35 -10.68 -29.53
N THR A 210 0.06 -10.59 -29.83
CA THR A 210 -0.86 -9.76 -29.07
C THR A 210 -1.84 -10.67 -28.35
N VAL A 211 -1.86 -10.59 -27.02
CA VAL A 211 -2.79 -11.34 -26.18
C VAL A 211 -3.95 -10.42 -25.82
N VAL A 212 -5.18 -10.88 -26.04
CA VAL A 212 -6.39 -10.10 -25.75
C VAL A 212 -7.27 -10.87 -24.79
N VAL A 213 -7.70 -10.21 -23.72
CA VAL A 213 -8.58 -10.74 -22.69
C VAL A 213 -9.76 -9.80 -22.56
N GLY A 214 -10.99 -10.31 -22.62
CA GLY A 214 -12.18 -9.46 -22.53
C GLY A 214 -13.33 -10.19 -21.86
N GLY A 215 -14.39 -9.45 -21.55
CA GLY A 215 -15.50 -9.97 -20.73
C GLY A 215 -15.27 -9.78 -19.23
N LEU A 216 -14.24 -9.01 -18.84
CA LEU A 216 -13.92 -8.70 -17.45
C LEU A 216 -14.88 -7.64 -16.91
N VAL A 217 -15.32 -7.80 -15.66
CA VAL A 217 -16.31 -6.92 -15.02
C VAL A 217 -15.99 -6.76 -13.54
N GLY A 218 -16.10 -5.53 -13.05
CA GLY A 218 -16.04 -5.24 -11.62
C GLY A 218 -14.67 -4.79 -11.11
N HIS A 219 -13.70 -4.56 -11.98
CA HIS A 219 -12.39 -4.06 -11.60
C HIS A 219 -12.38 -2.53 -11.53
N SER A 220 -11.76 -1.98 -10.49
CA SER A 220 -11.77 -0.53 -10.23
C SER A 220 -10.44 0.18 -10.43
N SER A 221 -9.35 -0.56 -10.62
CA SER A 221 -8.03 0.01 -10.95
C SER A 221 -7.36 -0.73 -12.11
N VAL A 222 -6.41 -0.05 -12.78
CA VAL A 222 -5.57 -0.66 -13.83
C VAL A 222 -4.86 -1.91 -13.31
N TRP A 223 -4.36 -1.86 -12.07
CA TRP A 223 -3.70 -2.99 -11.42
C TRP A 223 -4.60 -4.20 -11.22
N ASP A 224 -5.82 -3.98 -10.71
CA ASP A 224 -6.79 -5.06 -10.48
C ASP A 224 -7.20 -5.72 -11.81
N LEU A 225 -7.51 -4.91 -12.81
CA LEU A 225 -7.87 -5.38 -14.15
C LEU A 225 -6.71 -6.13 -14.85
N THR A 226 -5.48 -5.64 -14.69
CA THR A 226 -4.29 -6.27 -15.28
C THR A 226 -4.02 -7.64 -14.64
N GLN A 227 -4.12 -7.76 -13.32
CA GLN A 227 -3.95 -9.05 -12.63
C GLN A 227 -5.00 -10.08 -13.07
N ALA A 228 -6.26 -9.67 -13.17
CA ALA A 228 -7.34 -10.56 -13.61
C ALA A 228 -7.09 -11.07 -15.04
N ALA A 229 -6.66 -10.20 -15.95
CA ALA A 229 -6.35 -10.58 -17.32
C ALA A 229 -5.13 -11.51 -17.42
N VAL A 230 -4.09 -11.25 -16.62
CA VAL A 230 -2.90 -12.12 -16.53
C VAL A 230 -3.27 -13.50 -16.00
N GLU A 231 -4.10 -13.58 -14.94
CA GLU A 231 -4.55 -14.84 -14.36
C GLU A 231 -5.41 -15.66 -15.34
N GLU A 232 -6.34 -15.01 -16.06
CA GLU A 232 -7.21 -15.68 -17.03
C GLU A 232 -6.43 -16.32 -18.19
N GLN A 233 -5.35 -15.68 -18.64
CA GLN A 233 -4.49 -16.20 -19.71
C GLN A 233 -3.32 -17.05 -19.21
N GLY A 234 -3.11 -17.13 -17.89
CA GLY A 234 -1.99 -17.84 -17.29
C GLY A 234 -0.62 -17.21 -17.60
N LEU A 235 -0.57 -15.89 -17.80
CA LEU A 235 0.67 -15.14 -18.01
C LEU A 235 1.40 -14.93 -16.67
N THR A 236 2.66 -14.51 -16.74
CA THR A 236 3.43 -14.08 -15.55
C THR A 236 3.53 -12.56 -15.50
N LEU A 237 3.53 -12.00 -14.28
CA LEU A 237 3.62 -10.55 -14.07
C LEU A 237 4.68 -10.27 -13.00
N GLU A 238 5.70 -9.51 -13.35
CA GLU A 238 6.74 -9.05 -12.42
C GLU A 238 6.55 -7.57 -12.15
N VAL A 239 6.47 -7.21 -10.87
CA VAL A 239 6.29 -5.82 -10.43
C VAL A 239 7.30 -5.44 -9.36
N GLU A 240 7.60 -4.16 -9.32
CA GLU A 240 8.43 -3.53 -8.31
C GLU A 240 7.64 -2.42 -7.61
N SER A 241 7.68 -2.40 -6.27
CA SER A 241 7.14 -1.29 -5.50
C SER A 241 8.14 -0.14 -5.50
N THR A 242 7.72 1.01 -6.01
CA THR A 242 8.52 2.24 -6.00
C THR A 242 7.87 3.29 -5.09
N GLY A 243 8.60 4.36 -4.78
CA GLY A 243 8.04 5.51 -4.06
C GLY A 243 6.99 6.30 -4.84
N LEU A 244 6.71 5.93 -6.09
CA LEU A 244 5.72 6.55 -6.99
C LEU A 244 4.55 5.61 -7.32
N GLY A 245 4.51 4.40 -6.73
CA GLY A 245 3.50 3.37 -7.00
C GLY A 245 4.10 2.07 -7.57
N LEU A 246 3.24 1.16 -8.00
CA LEU A 246 3.63 -0.12 -8.60
C LEU A 246 4.14 0.08 -10.02
N TYR A 247 5.34 -0.44 -10.27
CA TYR A 247 5.99 -0.43 -11.57
C TYR A 247 5.98 -1.83 -12.18
N VAL A 248 5.47 -1.97 -13.40
CA VAL A 248 5.45 -3.26 -14.12
C VAL A 248 6.79 -3.46 -14.82
N VAL A 249 7.54 -4.46 -14.36
CA VAL A 249 8.89 -4.79 -14.84
C VAL A 249 8.81 -5.74 -16.03
N ALA A 250 7.97 -6.76 -15.95
CA ALA A 250 7.83 -7.78 -16.99
C ALA A 250 6.39 -8.28 -17.10
N ILE A 251 5.97 -8.54 -18.33
CA ILE A 251 4.76 -9.30 -18.65
C ILE A 251 5.21 -10.51 -19.47
N ASP A 252 4.86 -11.70 -18.99
CA ASP A 252 5.25 -12.99 -19.55
C ASP A 252 6.78 -13.16 -19.77
N GLY A 253 7.56 -12.71 -18.80
CA GLY A 253 9.03 -12.73 -18.87
C GLY A 253 9.64 -11.75 -19.89
N VAL A 254 8.82 -10.96 -20.60
CA VAL A 254 9.29 -9.93 -21.54
C VAL A 254 9.59 -8.65 -20.76
N GLN A 255 10.88 -8.30 -20.73
CA GLN A 255 11.44 -7.10 -20.09
C GLN A 255 11.97 -6.13 -21.16
N GLY A 256 11.75 -4.83 -20.96
CA GLY A 256 12.17 -3.75 -21.86
C GLY A 256 12.71 -2.53 -21.12
N SER A 257 12.51 -1.33 -21.68
CA SER A 257 12.80 -0.07 -20.96
C SER A 257 11.73 0.30 -19.92
N GLY A 258 10.60 -0.41 -19.99
CA GLY A 258 9.44 -0.31 -19.11
C GLY A 258 8.20 -0.77 -19.84
N TRP A 259 7.14 -1.00 -19.08
CA TRP A 259 5.81 -1.22 -19.62
C TRP A 259 4.97 0.05 -19.45
N GLU A 260 4.33 0.46 -20.54
CA GLU A 260 3.39 1.57 -20.54
C GLU A 260 1.99 1.05 -20.83
N TYR A 261 1.00 1.73 -20.25
CA TYR A 261 -0.40 1.42 -20.52
C TYR A 261 -1.12 2.63 -21.12
N THR A 262 -2.16 2.32 -21.88
CA THR A 262 -3.15 3.28 -22.37
C THR A 262 -4.54 2.81 -21.97
N VAL A 263 -5.40 3.75 -21.61
CA VAL A 263 -6.84 3.52 -21.37
C VAL A 263 -7.59 4.20 -22.49
N ASN A 264 -8.35 3.41 -23.25
CA ASN A 264 -9.05 3.82 -24.46
C ASN A 264 -8.13 4.54 -25.49
N GLY A 265 -6.85 4.18 -25.54
CA GLY A 265 -5.87 4.83 -26.42
C GLY A 265 -5.22 6.10 -25.86
N VAL A 266 -5.65 6.56 -24.67
CA VAL A 266 -5.02 7.68 -23.94
C VAL A 266 -3.95 7.15 -23.01
N ARG A 267 -2.75 7.74 -23.05
CA ARG A 267 -1.61 7.29 -22.23
C ARG A 267 -1.89 7.47 -20.74
N GLY A 268 -1.62 6.42 -19.97
CA GLY A 268 -1.69 6.44 -18.51
C GLY A 268 -0.71 7.45 -17.90
N THR A 269 -1.20 8.27 -16.99
CA THR A 269 -0.39 9.30 -16.29
C THR A 269 -0.14 8.99 -14.82
N MET A 270 -0.78 7.95 -14.30
CA MET A 270 -0.67 7.51 -12.90
C MET A 270 -0.08 6.10 -12.84
N ALA A 271 0.42 5.71 -11.67
CA ALA A 271 0.83 4.33 -11.43
C ALA A 271 -0.39 3.38 -11.49
N VAL A 272 -0.16 2.10 -11.78
CA VAL A 272 -1.25 1.14 -12.02
C VAL A 272 -2.15 0.90 -10.81
N ASP A 273 -1.61 1.06 -9.62
CA ASP A 273 -2.30 0.92 -8.34
C ASP A 273 -3.18 2.12 -7.97
N ASP A 274 -2.84 3.31 -8.48
CA ASP A 274 -3.59 4.54 -8.23
C ASP A 274 -4.53 4.93 -9.39
N ALA A 275 -4.32 4.37 -10.58
CA ALA A 275 -5.12 4.66 -11.76
C ALA A 275 -6.51 4.00 -11.67
N ALA A 276 -7.53 4.78 -11.33
CA ALA A 276 -8.92 4.38 -11.34
C ALA A 276 -9.43 4.17 -12.76
N ILE A 277 -10.35 3.21 -12.94
CA ILE A 277 -10.90 2.84 -14.24
C ILE A 277 -12.43 2.73 -14.24
N GLU A 278 -13.01 2.91 -15.42
CA GLU A 278 -14.45 2.78 -15.65
C GLU A 278 -14.89 1.32 -15.84
N SER A 279 -16.20 1.08 -15.74
CA SER A 279 -16.80 -0.26 -15.92
C SER A 279 -16.72 -0.80 -17.36
N THR A 280 -16.41 0.06 -18.33
CA THR A 280 -16.30 -0.27 -19.75
C THR A 280 -15.12 0.49 -20.33
N LEU A 281 -14.08 -0.23 -20.76
CA LEU A 281 -12.88 0.37 -21.34
C LEU A 281 -12.03 -0.66 -22.07
N VAL A 282 -11.07 -0.15 -22.82
CA VAL A 282 -9.97 -0.92 -23.42
C VAL A 282 -8.64 -0.49 -22.78
N LEU A 283 -8.01 -1.38 -22.02
CA LEU A 283 -6.69 -1.22 -21.45
C LEU A 283 -5.67 -1.87 -22.39
N ARG A 284 -4.63 -1.17 -22.80
CA ARG A 284 -3.61 -1.71 -23.68
C ARG A 284 -2.22 -1.47 -23.12
N TRP A 285 -1.45 -2.53 -23.02
CA TRP A 285 -0.08 -2.58 -22.54
C TRP A 285 0.88 -2.73 -23.71
N HIS A 286 1.90 -1.87 -23.76
CA HIS A 286 2.95 -1.93 -24.77
C HIS A 286 4.32 -1.66 -24.13
N LEU A 287 5.36 -2.18 -24.77
CA LEU A 287 6.75 -1.91 -24.37
C LEU A 287 7.12 -0.45 -24.71
N ALA A 288 7.77 0.23 -23.76
CA ALA A 288 8.35 1.56 -23.95
C ALA A 288 9.66 1.53 -24.76
#